data_AF-A0A413HBJ5-F1
#
_entry.id   AF-A0A413HBJ5-F1
#
_cell.length_a   1.000
_cell.length_b   1.000
_cell.length_c   1.000
_cell.angle_alpha   90.00
_cell.angle_beta   90.00
_cell.angle_gamma   90.00
#
_symmetry.space_group_name_H-M   'P 1'
#
loop_
_entity.id
_entity.type
_entity.pdbx_description
1 polymer ?
#
loop_
_entity_poly.entity_id
_entity_poly.type
_entity_poly.pdbx_seq_one_letter_code
_entity_poly.pdbx_strand_id
1 'polypeptide(L)'
;MKALKSLYALLLLSLMTGAFFTACNDTDDGSYVAPITLGEKIQGKWTLKSIRQVDETNGQALDLTGKFNFTSFTIDLKVDADNVPTSFNIEGSAPALLPTTGTWNMEKPFTNADGTASKILLYSDASQSKKAGELTVTATPGANRVLEFKMTRKVKGQPFVSYVYNLVPVTE
;
A
#
# COMPACT_ATOMS: atom_id res chain seq x y z
N MET A 1 -6.42 -78.68 -0.57
CA MET A 1 -5.72 -77.79 0.39
C MET A 1 -4.86 -76.68 -0.24
N LYS A 2 -4.38 -76.77 -1.50
CA LYS A 2 -3.57 -75.69 -2.12
C LYS A 2 -4.38 -74.46 -2.57
N ALA A 3 -5.59 -74.64 -3.11
CA ALA A 3 -6.45 -73.53 -3.57
C ALA A 3 -6.95 -72.61 -2.43
N LEU A 4 -7.24 -73.16 -1.25
CA LEU A 4 -7.73 -72.40 -0.09
C LEU A 4 -6.65 -71.46 0.49
N LYS A 5 -5.37 -71.86 0.42
CA LYS A 5 -4.22 -71.04 0.83
C LYS A 5 -3.96 -69.88 -0.15
N SER A 6 -4.17 -70.13 -1.45
CA SER A 6 -4.06 -69.10 -2.49
C SER A 6 -5.15 -68.03 -2.38
N LEU A 7 -6.37 -68.42 -2.00
CA LEU A 7 -7.48 -67.48 -1.80
C LEU A 7 -7.25 -66.58 -0.58
N TYR A 8 -6.76 -67.16 0.53
CA TYR A 8 -6.40 -66.39 1.73
C TYR A 8 -5.23 -65.43 1.49
N ALA A 9 -4.24 -65.85 0.70
CA ALA A 9 -3.11 -64.99 0.32
C ALA A 9 -3.56 -63.81 -0.55
N LEU A 10 -4.50 -64.04 -1.49
CA LEU A 10 -5.05 -62.96 -2.32
C LEU A 10 -5.88 -61.97 -1.49
N LEU A 11 -6.63 -62.47 -0.51
CA LEU A 11 -7.50 -61.66 0.35
C LEU A 11 -6.70 -60.84 1.38
N LEU A 12 -5.58 -61.40 1.88
CA LEU A 12 -4.59 -60.65 2.68
C LEU A 12 -3.88 -59.57 1.86
N LEU A 13 -3.56 -59.85 0.60
CA LEU A 13 -2.93 -58.87 -0.29
C LEU A 13 -3.89 -57.73 -0.64
N SER A 14 -5.18 -58.02 -0.86
CA SER A 14 -6.21 -56.99 -1.11
C SER A 14 -6.55 -56.16 0.12
N LEU A 15 -6.44 -56.73 1.32
CA LEU A 15 -6.67 -56.00 2.57
C LEU A 15 -5.49 -55.06 2.90
N MET A 16 -4.26 -55.49 2.59
CA MET A 16 -3.07 -54.65 2.72
C MET A 16 -3.11 -53.46 1.74
N THR A 17 -3.52 -53.64 0.48
CA THR A 17 -3.57 -52.53 -0.48
C THR A 17 -4.68 -51.52 -0.22
N GLY A 18 -5.74 -51.87 0.51
CA GLY A 18 -6.82 -50.94 0.88
C GLY A 18 -6.48 -49.99 2.03
N ALA A 19 -5.49 -50.33 2.87
CA ALA A 19 -5.16 -49.57 4.09
C ALA A 19 -4.07 -48.49 3.87
N PHE A 20 -3.36 -48.49 2.74
CA PHE A 20 -2.24 -47.57 2.49
C PHE A 20 -2.60 -46.31 1.68
N PHE A 21 -3.87 -46.10 1.31
CA PHE A 21 -4.29 -44.93 0.52
C PHE A 21 -5.10 -43.88 1.32
N THR A 22 -5.16 -43.97 2.64
CA THR A 22 -5.83 -42.96 3.51
C THR A 22 -4.87 -41.96 4.13
N ALA A 23 -3.74 -41.67 3.50
CA ALA A 23 -2.95 -40.49 3.85
C ALA A 23 -3.60 -39.27 3.19
N CYS A 24 -4.67 -38.74 3.81
CA CYS A 24 -5.06 -37.36 3.59
C CYS A 24 -3.87 -36.52 4.02
N ASN A 25 -3.23 -35.84 3.06
CA ASN A 25 -2.28 -34.81 3.37
C ASN A 25 -3.08 -33.65 3.96
N ASP A 26 -3.13 -33.56 5.29
CA ASP A 26 -3.42 -32.29 5.97
C ASP A 26 -2.24 -31.38 5.64
N THR A 27 -2.28 -30.80 4.45
CA THR A 27 -1.28 -29.83 4.02
C THR A 27 -1.38 -28.68 5.00
N ASP A 28 -0.34 -28.51 5.82
CA ASP A 28 -0.23 -27.41 6.78
C ASP A 28 -0.01 -26.12 5.99
N ASP A 29 -1.09 -25.64 5.37
CA ASP A 29 -1.14 -24.43 4.55
C ASP A 29 -1.12 -23.14 5.40
N GLY A 30 -0.86 -23.28 6.70
CA GLY A 30 -0.86 -22.20 7.67
C GLY A 30 -2.27 -21.70 8.00
N SER A 31 -2.35 -20.90 9.07
CA SER A 31 -3.60 -20.21 9.43
C SER A 31 -3.84 -19.02 8.51
N TYR A 32 -5.09 -18.81 8.10
CA TYR A 32 -5.50 -17.61 7.36
C TYR A 32 -5.11 -16.34 8.13
N VAL A 33 -4.46 -15.40 7.42
CA VAL A 33 -4.23 -14.03 7.86
C VAL A 33 -4.85 -13.07 6.86
N ALA A 34 -5.37 -11.94 7.35
CA ALA A 34 -5.96 -10.93 6.49
C ALA A 34 -4.88 -10.32 5.56
N PRO A 35 -5.22 -9.98 4.30
CA PRO A 35 -4.29 -9.31 3.40
C PRO A 35 -3.87 -7.92 3.90
N ILE A 36 -2.57 -7.61 3.76
CA ILE A 36 -2.00 -6.30 4.11
C ILE A 36 -2.58 -5.21 3.20
N THR A 37 -3.17 -4.17 3.80
CA THR A 37 -3.77 -3.05 3.06
C THR A 37 -2.72 -2.03 2.59
N LEU A 38 -3.09 -1.16 1.65
CA LEU A 38 -2.24 -0.04 1.26
C LEU A 38 -2.06 0.97 2.40
N GLY A 39 -3.09 1.19 3.22
CA GLY A 39 -2.99 2.04 4.40
C GLY A 39 -1.93 1.52 5.38
N GLU A 40 -1.96 0.22 5.64
CA GLU A 40 -0.97 -0.48 6.47
C GLU A 40 0.46 -0.38 5.93
N LYS A 41 0.65 -0.36 4.61
CA LYS A 41 1.99 -0.21 3.99
C LYS A 41 2.51 1.22 4.03
N ILE A 42 1.61 2.21 3.93
CA ILE A 42 1.93 3.61 3.75
C ILE A 42 1.98 4.37 5.09
N GLN A 43 1.37 3.83 6.15
CA GLN A 43 1.39 4.45 7.47
C GLN A 43 2.80 4.80 7.97
N GLY A 44 2.87 5.75 8.90
CA GLY A 44 4.09 6.17 9.57
C GLY A 44 4.52 7.58 9.23
N LYS A 45 5.68 7.97 9.78
CA LYS A 45 6.26 9.30 9.63
C LYS A 45 7.33 9.29 8.53
N TRP A 46 7.16 10.16 7.54
CA TRP A 46 7.95 10.22 6.33
C TRP A 46 8.56 11.61 6.15
N THR A 47 9.87 11.68 5.95
CA THR A 47 10.58 12.93 5.63
C THR A 47 10.87 13.04 4.14
N LEU A 48 10.91 14.27 3.64
CA LEU A 48 11.25 14.52 2.24
C LEU A 48 12.70 14.14 1.93
N LYS A 49 12.88 13.32 0.88
CA LYS A 49 14.16 13.08 0.25
C LYS A 49 14.37 13.98 -0.96
N SER A 50 13.35 14.10 -1.82
CA SER A 50 13.38 15.02 -2.96
C SER A 50 12.00 15.45 -3.41
N ILE A 51 11.93 16.60 -4.08
CA ILE A 51 10.70 17.10 -4.70
C ILE A 51 10.98 17.68 -6.08
N ARG A 52 10.10 17.36 -7.03
CA ARG A 52 10.17 17.87 -8.40
C ARG A 52 8.84 18.51 -8.76
N GLN A 53 8.87 19.71 -9.34
CA GLN A 53 7.71 20.26 -10.03
C GLN A 53 7.76 19.85 -11.50
N VAL A 54 6.66 19.32 -12.03
CA VAL A 54 6.52 18.93 -13.44
C VAL A 54 5.46 19.80 -14.07
N ASP A 55 5.81 20.46 -15.18
CA ASP A 55 4.85 21.10 -16.07
C ASP A 55 4.15 20.01 -16.89
N GLU A 56 2.84 19.85 -16.68
CA GLU A 56 2.06 18.79 -17.34
C GLU A 56 1.70 19.16 -18.79
N THR A 57 2.00 20.38 -19.26
CA THR A 57 1.74 20.82 -20.64
C THR A 57 2.88 20.47 -21.61
N ASN A 58 4.12 20.43 -21.13
CA ASN A 58 5.32 20.17 -21.94
C ASN A 58 6.26 19.11 -21.34
N GLY A 59 5.97 18.60 -20.14
CA GLY A 59 6.74 17.54 -19.47
C GLY A 59 8.04 18.00 -18.82
N GLN A 60 8.37 19.29 -18.83
CA GLN A 60 9.59 19.79 -18.20
C GLN A 60 9.51 19.65 -16.68
N ALA A 61 10.63 19.28 -16.06
CA ALA A 61 10.73 19.10 -14.62
C ALA A 61 11.77 20.06 -14.01
N LEU A 62 11.41 20.66 -12.88
CA LEU A 62 12.27 21.52 -12.07
C LEU A 62 12.47 20.89 -10.69
N ASP A 63 13.72 20.69 -10.29
CA ASP A 63 14.05 20.24 -8.93
C ASP A 63 13.84 21.39 -7.93
N LEU A 64 13.00 21.13 -6.93
CA LEU A 64 12.66 22.05 -5.85
C LEU A 64 13.28 21.64 -4.51
N THR A 65 14.03 20.53 -4.44
CA THR A 65 14.47 19.91 -3.18
C THR A 65 15.21 20.88 -2.25
N GLY A 66 16.22 21.58 -2.76
CA GLY A 66 16.98 22.58 -2.00
C GLY A 66 16.37 23.98 -1.99
N LYS A 67 15.14 24.15 -2.47
CA LYS A 67 14.47 25.44 -2.59
C LYS A 67 13.31 25.52 -1.61
N PHE A 68 12.92 26.74 -1.24
CA PHE A 68 11.70 27.02 -0.47
C PHE A 68 11.53 26.15 0.80
N ASN A 69 12.63 25.77 1.47
CA ASN A 69 12.63 24.96 2.69
C ASN A 69 11.89 23.61 2.61
N PHE A 70 11.75 23.03 1.41
CA PHE A 70 11.10 21.73 1.23
C PHE A 70 11.77 20.60 2.01
N THR A 71 13.09 20.67 2.26
CA THR A 71 13.82 19.68 3.06
C THR A 71 13.30 19.51 4.49
N SER A 72 12.56 20.49 5.03
CA SER A 72 11.92 20.38 6.36
C SER A 72 10.57 19.67 6.34
N PHE A 73 10.03 19.35 5.16
CA PHE A 73 8.73 18.70 5.01
C PHE A 73 8.75 17.29 5.60
N THR A 74 7.80 17.04 6.49
CA THR A 74 7.52 15.72 7.04
C THR A 74 6.02 15.48 7.03
N ILE A 75 5.58 14.26 6.71
CA ILE A 75 4.19 13.84 6.78
C ILE A 75 4.06 12.60 7.66
N ASP A 76 3.19 12.66 8.66
CA ASP A 76 2.82 11.56 9.53
C ASP A 76 1.43 11.06 9.14
N LEU A 77 1.35 9.81 8.68
CA LEU A 77 0.13 9.13 8.23
C LEU A 77 -0.27 8.08 9.26
N LYS A 78 -1.27 8.38 10.08
CA LYS A 78 -1.67 7.51 11.20
C LYS A 78 -2.80 6.58 10.83
N VAL A 79 -2.80 5.40 11.43
CA VAL A 79 -3.89 4.42 11.38
C VAL A 79 -4.37 4.10 12.80
N ASP A 80 -5.50 3.43 12.93
CA ASP A 80 -5.96 2.85 14.20
C ASP A 80 -5.39 1.44 14.45
N ALA A 81 -5.87 0.78 15.51
CA ALA A 81 -5.45 -0.57 15.88
C ALA A 81 -5.77 -1.63 14.82
N ASP A 82 -6.73 -1.37 13.93
CA ASP A 82 -7.16 -2.27 12.86
C ASP A 82 -6.48 -1.91 11.52
N ASN A 83 -5.44 -1.06 11.53
CA ASN A 83 -4.73 -0.52 10.37
C ASN A 83 -5.61 0.31 9.42
N VAL A 84 -6.69 0.89 9.92
CA VAL A 84 -7.55 1.80 9.14
C VAL A 84 -6.99 3.23 9.22
N PRO A 85 -6.79 3.92 8.08
CA PRO A 85 -6.37 5.32 8.06
C PRO A 85 -7.24 6.24 8.92
N THR A 86 -6.60 7.07 9.76
CA THR A 86 -7.29 7.98 10.68
C THR A 86 -6.96 9.44 10.41
N SER A 87 -5.76 9.88 10.81
CA SER A 87 -5.35 11.28 10.80
C SER A 87 -3.99 11.44 10.14
N PHE A 88 -3.75 12.63 9.59
CA PHE A 88 -2.43 12.99 9.12
C PHE A 88 -2.00 14.34 9.68
N ASN A 89 -0.70 14.51 9.81
CA ASN A 89 -0.06 15.76 10.18
C ASN A 89 1.13 16.03 9.25
N ILE A 90 1.23 17.25 8.73
CA ILE A 90 2.36 17.73 7.94
C ILE A 90 3.07 18.80 8.76
N GLU A 91 4.38 18.58 8.94
CA GLU A 91 5.28 19.46 9.66
C GLU A 91 6.32 20.06 8.69
N GLY A 92 6.95 21.15 9.12
CA GLY A 92 7.99 21.85 8.38
C GLY A 92 7.62 23.28 8.02
N SER A 93 8.52 23.92 7.28
CA SER A 93 8.41 25.31 6.83
C SER A 93 8.29 25.44 5.30
N ALA A 94 8.00 24.32 4.63
CA ALA A 94 7.75 24.28 3.20
C ALA A 94 6.47 25.07 2.84
N PRO A 95 6.37 25.63 1.62
CA PRO A 95 5.15 26.26 1.13
C PRO A 95 3.92 25.38 1.30
N ALA A 96 2.81 25.99 1.69
CA ALA A 96 1.53 25.31 1.93
C ALA A 96 0.88 24.81 0.63
N LEU A 97 1.45 23.77 0.04
CA LEU A 97 0.91 23.07 -1.12
C LEU A 97 -0.17 22.05 -0.72
N LEU A 98 -0.01 21.46 0.46
CA LEU A 98 -0.91 20.49 1.06
C LEU A 98 -1.52 21.05 2.34
N PRO A 99 -2.72 20.58 2.75
CA PRO A 99 -3.24 20.86 4.08
C PRO A 99 -2.27 20.37 5.16
N THR A 100 -2.18 21.08 6.28
CA THR A 100 -1.25 20.72 7.36
C THR A 100 -1.77 19.59 8.24
N THR A 101 -3.08 19.48 8.41
CA THR A 101 -3.70 18.48 9.28
C THR A 101 -5.04 18.04 8.72
N GLY A 102 -5.49 16.84 9.09
CA GLY A 102 -6.82 16.37 8.77
C GLY A 102 -6.96 14.86 8.91
N THR A 103 -7.89 14.29 8.17
CA THR A 103 -8.03 12.83 8.03
C THR A 103 -7.56 12.39 6.65
N TRP A 104 -7.06 11.17 6.54
CA TRP A 104 -6.65 10.61 5.26
C TRP A 104 -7.28 9.23 5.06
N ASN A 105 -7.41 8.84 3.80
CA ASN A 105 -7.83 7.50 3.43
C ASN A 105 -7.22 7.11 2.09
N MET A 106 -7.22 5.82 1.78
CA MET A 106 -6.94 5.36 0.43
C MET A 106 -8.23 5.39 -0.40
N GLU A 107 -8.16 5.74 -1.69
CA GLU A 107 -9.31 5.63 -2.61
C GLU A 107 -9.86 4.20 -2.65
N LYS A 108 -8.96 3.21 -2.54
CA LYS A 108 -9.29 1.79 -2.32
C LYS A 108 -8.27 1.17 -1.36
N PRO A 109 -8.66 0.17 -0.55
CA PRO A 109 -7.76 -0.46 0.42
C PRO A 109 -6.63 -1.27 -0.22
N PHE A 110 -6.78 -1.68 -1.48
CA PHE A 110 -5.81 -2.48 -2.25
C PHE A 110 -5.50 -1.84 -3.60
N THR A 111 -4.45 -2.31 -4.27
CA THR A 111 -4.07 -1.86 -5.61
C THR A 111 -5.22 -2.07 -6.60
N ASN A 112 -5.41 -1.12 -7.51
CA ASN A 112 -6.47 -1.23 -8.49
C ASN A 112 -6.20 -2.38 -9.47
N ALA A 113 -7.21 -3.23 -9.71
CA ALA A 113 -7.11 -4.34 -10.65
C ALA A 113 -7.00 -3.90 -12.12
N ASP A 114 -7.40 -2.65 -12.43
CA ASP A 114 -7.31 -2.05 -13.76
C ASP A 114 -5.91 -1.45 -14.07
N GLY A 115 -4.96 -1.58 -13.14
CA GLY A 115 -3.61 -1.03 -13.28
C GLY A 115 -3.51 0.48 -13.07
N THR A 116 -4.61 1.17 -12.72
CA THR A 116 -4.55 2.59 -12.38
C THR A 116 -3.85 2.83 -11.05
N ALA A 117 -3.14 3.94 -10.94
CA ALA A 117 -2.41 4.29 -9.73
C ALA A 117 -3.36 4.49 -8.54
N SER A 118 -2.99 3.92 -7.38
CA SER A 118 -3.70 4.15 -6.12
C SER A 118 -3.61 5.62 -5.69
N LYS A 119 -4.61 6.10 -4.95
CA LYS A 119 -4.63 7.48 -4.48
C LYS A 119 -4.81 7.56 -2.97
N ILE A 120 -4.09 8.48 -2.37
CA ILE A 120 -4.33 8.98 -1.01
C ILE A 120 -5.27 10.18 -1.12
N LEU A 121 -6.34 10.13 -0.35
CA LEU A 121 -7.33 11.19 -0.23
C LEU A 121 -7.11 11.90 1.11
N LEU A 122 -6.95 13.21 1.08
CA LEU A 122 -6.81 14.05 2.28
C LEU A 122 -8.10 14.84 2.49
N TYR A 123 -8.59 14.87 3.71
CA TYR A 123 -9.81 15.56 4.10
C TYR A 123 -9.53 16.55 5.22
N SER A 124 -10.24 17.68 5.18
CA SER A 124 -10.13 18.71 6.22
C SER A 124 -10.97 18.42 7.47
N ASP A 125 -11.86 17.43 7.41
CA ASP A 125 -12.83 17.10 8.44
C ASP A 125 -12.79 15.61 8.82
N ALA A 126 -13.25 15.30 10.04
CA ALA A 126 -13.30 13.92 10.53
C ALA A 126 -14.32 13.04 9.79
N SER A 127 -15.41 13.64 9.28
CA SER A 127 -16.45 12.94 8.52
C SER A 127 -16.07 12.63 7.07
N GLN A 128 -14.85 12.95 6.63
CA GLN A 128 -14.38 12.73 5.25
C GLN A 128 -15.30 13.33 4.17
N SER A 129 -15.97 14.44 4.49
CA SER A 129 -16.94 15.10 3.59
C SER A 129 -16.31 16.18 2.72
N LYS A 130 -15.18 16.76 3.16
CA LYS A 130 -14.49 17.88 2.50
C LYS A 130 -13.10 17.46 2.07
N LYS A 131 -13.01 16.94 0.84
CA LYS A 131 -11.72 16.59 0.22
C LYS A 131 -10.86 17.84 0.08
N ALA A 132 -9.73 17.84 0.78
CA ALA A 132 -8.73 18.91 0.79
C ALA A 132 -7.56 18.64 -0.16
N GLY A 133 -7.29 17.37 -0.48
CA GLY A 133 -6.21 16.98 -1.37
C GLY A 133 -6.37 15.58 -1.94
N GLU A 134 -5.68 15.33 -3.05
CA GLU A 134 -5.59 14.03 -3.69
C GLU A 134 -4.13 13.82 -4.13
N LEU A 135 -3.53 12.71 -3.70
CA LEU A 135 -2.16 12.35 -4.00
C LEU A 135 -2.17 11.02 -4.76
N THR A 136 -1.64 11.00 -5.97
CA THR A 136 -1.46 9.76 -6.72
C THR A 136 -0.20 9.05 -6.24
N VAL A 137 -0.31 7.84 -5.72
CA VAL A 137 0.84 7.06 -5.27
C VAL A 137 1.60 6.52 -6.49
N THR A 138 2.87 6.89 -6.61
CA THR A 138 3.75 6.47 -7.70
C THR A 138 4.77 5.43 -7.23
N ALA A 139 5.05 5.35 -5.93
CA ALA A 139 5.78 4.24 -5.31
C ALA A 139 5.21 3.92 -3.93
N THR A 140 4.82 2.66 -3.73
CA THR A 140 4.35 2.14 -2.44
C THR A 140 5.53 1.54 -1.68
N PRO A 141 5.67 1.82 -0.37
CA PRO A 141 6.70 1.20 0.45
C PRO A 141 6.62 -0.33 0.42
N GLY A 142 7.77 -0.98 0.25
CA GLY A 142 7.93 -2.42 0.26
C GLY A 142 9.31 -2.79 0.82
N ALA A 143 10.08 -3.56 0.05
CA ALA A 143 11.49 -3.83 0.40
C ALA A 143 12.32 -2.54 0.46
N ASN A 144 12.13 -1.68 -0.54
CA ASN A 144 12.63 -0.30 -0.48
C ASN A 144 11.61 0.52 0.32
N ARG A 145 12.03 1.03 1.47
CA ARG A 145 11.22 1.93 2.31
C ARG A 145 11.16 3.31 1.67
N VAL A 146 10.47 3.43 0.55
CA VAL A 146 10.26 4.69 -0.18
C VAL A 146 8.78 4.84 -0.43
N LEU A 147 8.25 6.00 -0.06
CA LEU A 147 6.92 6.44 -0.43
C LEU A 147 7.08 7.56 -1.46
N GLU A 148 6.49 7.39 -2.64
CA GLU A 148 6.43 8.47 -3.63
C GLU A 148 4.98 8.75 -3.99
N PHE A 149 4.62 10.03 -3.98
CA PHE A 149 3.32 10.48 -4.45
C PHE A 149 3.41 11.75 -5.29
N LYS A 150 2.43 11.90 -6.17
CA LYS A 150 2.25 13.05 -7.06
C LYS A 150 1.00 13.82 -6.67
N MET A 151 1.16 15.11 -6.33
CA MET A 151 0.04 16.05 -6.20
C MET A 151 -0.11 16.81 -7.52
N THR A 152 -1.26 16.69 -8.19
CA THR A 152 -1.53 17.36 -9.46
C THR A 152 -2.52 18.50 -9.29
N ARG A 153 -2.15 19.70 -9.70
CA ARG A 153 -3.06 20.85 -9.80
C ARG A 153 -3.77 20.82 -11.15
N LYS A 154 -5.07 21.09 -11.12
CA LYS A 154 -5.92 21.10 -12.30
C LYS A 154 -6.65 22.44 -12.42
N VAL A 155 -6.82 22.92 -13.63
CA VAL A 155 -7.70 24.05 -13.97
C VAL A 155 -8.74 23.53 -14.96
N LYS A 156 -10.03 23.69 -14.63
CA LYS A 156 -11.15 23.14 -15.44
C LYS A 156 -10.98 21.64 -15.77
N GLY A 157 -10.45 20.87 -14.82
CA GLY A 157 -10.20 19.44 -14.97
C GLY A 157 -8.90 19.06 -15.70
N GLN A 158 -8.23 20.02 -16.35
CA GLN A 158 -6.98 19.77 -17.07
C GLN A 158 -5.77 19.93 -16.13
N PRO A 159 -4.87 18.94 -16.05
CA PRO A 159 -3.64 19.07 -15.28
C PRO A 159 -2.70 20.07 -15.94
N PHE A 160 -2.06 20.92 -15.15
CA PHE A 160 -1.07 21.89 -15.67
C PHE A 160 0.25 21.86 -14.91
N VAL A 161 0.23 21.51 -13.62
CA VAL A 161 1.44 21.33 -12.83
C VAL A 161 1.26 20.20 -11.84
N SER A 162 2.32 19.44 -11.63
CA SER A 162 2.38 18.41 -10.59
C SER A 162 3.60 18.59 -9.71
N TYR A 163 3.49 18.12 -8.48
CA TYR A 163 4.58 18.06 -7.52
C TYR A 163 4.78 16.61 -7.13
N VAL A 164 5.95 16.06 -7.43
CA VAL A 164 6.32 14.67 -7.13
C VAL A 164 7.18 14.68 -5.88
N TYR A 165 6.66 14.13 -4.79
CA TYR A 165 7.32 14.03 -3.49
C TYR A 165 7.89 12.62 -3.36
N ASN A 166 9.21 12.53 -3.17
CA ASN A 166 9.90 11.30 -2.83
C ASN A 166 10.26 11.35 -1.34
N LEU A 167 9.74 10.39 -0.59
CA LEU A 167 9.82 10.38 0.86
C LEU A 167 10.51 9.09 1.35
N VAL A 168 11.22 9.22 2.46
CA VAL A 168 11.82 8.11 3.20
C VAL A 168 11.35 8.14 4.65
N PRO A 169 11.35 7.01 5.38
CA PRO A 169 11.00 7.01 6.79
C PRO A 169 11.86 8.00 7.54
N VAL A 170 11.30 8.65 8.54
CA VAL A 170 12.11 9.33 9.54
C VAL A 170 12.91 8.27 10.27
N THR A 171 14.24 8.27 10.09
CA THR A 171 15.13 7.50 10.94
C THR A 171 15.09 8.11 12.33
N GLU A 172 14.71 7.33 13.34
CA GLU A 172 14.94 7.68 14.75
C GLU A 172 16.44 7.74 15.07
#